data_AF-A0A930XPZ7-F1
#
_entry.id   AF-A0A930XPZ7-F1
#
_cell.length_a   1.000
_cell.length_b   1.000
_cell.length_c   1.000
_cell.angle_alpha   90.00
_cell.angle_beta   90.00
_cell.angle_gamma   90.00
#
_symmetry.space_group_name_H-M   'P 1'
#
loop_
_entity.id
_entity.type
_entity.pdbx_description
1 polymer ?
#
loop_
_entity_poly.entity_id
_entity_poly.type
_entity_poly.pdbx_seq_one_letter_code
_entity_poly.pdbx_strand_id
1 'polypeptide(L)'
;MTTGVVLIAAILVLGGVIATLGDRIGMRVGKARLSLFNLRPRQTATLISILTGGIISTSTLAILFLIDDQLRTGVFELEEIQTELETAKLDLESTRDEKDQIEVDLEQAQEQEKTVQRRLRDANDSLAIALQRQQTTEAQ
;
A
#
# COMPACT_ATOMS: atom_id res chain seq x y z
N MET A 1 -4.85 10.93 13.64
CA MET A 1 -5.58 10.83 14.92
C MET A 1 -6.88 11.63 14.89
N THR A 2 -6.89 12.86 14.38
CA THR A 2 -8.10 13.71 14.31
C THR A 2 -9.17 13.18 13.34
N THR A 3 -8.79 12.67 12.18
CA THR A 3 -9.73 12.14 11.16
C THR A 3 -10.53 10.94 11.67
N GLY A 4 -9.88 9.99 12.36
CA GLY A 4 -10.56 8.81 12.91
C GLY A 4 -11.58 9.16 14.00
N VAL A 5 -11.27 10.13 14.86
CA VAL A 5 -12.22 10.59 15.89
C VAL A 5 -13.43 11.29 15.28
N VAL A 6 -13.22 12.10 14.24
CA VAL A 6 -14.32 12.75 13.50
C VAL A 6 -15.21 11.72 12.79
N LEU A 7 -14.63 10.68 12.18
CA LEU A 7 -15.37 9.58 11.57
C LEU A 7 -16.20 8.81 12.59
N ILE A 8 -15.62 8.45 13.73
CA ILE A 8 -16.32 7.75 14.81
C ILE A 8 -17.49 8.61 15.33
N ALA A 9 -17.27 9.92 15.53
CA ALA A 9 -18.32 10.85 15.94
C ALA A 9 -19.45 10.94 14.89
N ALA A 10 -19.10 11.03 13.60
CA ALA A 10 -20.07 11.07 12.51
C ALA A 10 -20.91 9.78 12.46
N ILE A 11 -20.29 8.61 12.60
CA ILE A 11 -20.97 7.31 12.61
C ILE A 11 -21.91 7.19 13.82
N LEU A 12 -21.50 7.64 15.01
CA LEU A 12 -22.35 7.64 16.21
C LEU A 12 -23.59 8.51 16.01
N VAL A 13 -23.43 9.71 15.44
CA VAL A 13 -24.54 10.61 15.15
C VAL A 13 -25.47 10.01 14.09
N LEU A 14 -24.92 9.51 12.98
CA LEU A 14 -25.69 8.82 11.92
C LEU A 14 -26.45 7.62 12.48
N GLY A 15 -25.78 6.76 13.25
CA GLY A 15 -26.39 5.58 13.88
C GLY A 15 -27.52 5.96 14.84
N GLY A 16 -27.35 7.02 15.63
CA GLY A 16 -28.39 7.55 16.51
C GLY A 16 -29.62 8.05 15.75
N VAL A 17 -29.42 8.85 14.70
CA VAL A 17 -30.51 9.33 13.82
C VAL A 17 -31.26 8.14 13.23
N ILE A 18 -30.52 7.19 12.68
CA ILE A 18 -31.07 6.02 12.00
C ILE A 18 -31.85 5.10 12.95
N ALA A 19 -31.35 4.88 14.17
CA ALA A 19 -32.04 4.07 15.17
C ALA A 19 -33.42 4.65 15.53
N THR A 20 -33.53 5.97 15.64
CA THR A 20 -34.82 6.63 15.93
C THR A 20 -35.82 6.52 14.78
N LEU A 21 -35.35 6.49 13.53
CA LEU A 21 -36.19 6.26 12.36
C LEU A 21 -36.66 4.80 12.30
N GLY A 22 -35.77 3.84 12.58
CA GLY A 22 -36.09 2.42 12.62
C GLY A 22 -37.17 2.08 13.66
N ASP A 23 -37.05 2.62 14.87
CA ASP A 23 -38.02 2.37 15.96
C ASP A 23 -39.42 2.92 15.64
N ARG A 24 -39.50 4.11 15.01
CA ARG A 24 -40.78 4.67 14.56
C ARG A 24 -41.45 3.84 13.49
N ILE A 25 -40.69 3.28 12.54
CA ILE A 25 -41.24 2.40 11.50
C ILE A 25 -41.71 1.09 12.15
N GLY A 26 -40.90 0.50 13.01
CA GLY A 26 -41.24 -0.73 13.75
C GLY A 26 -42.52 -0.59 14.57
N MET A 27 -42.68 0.49 15.32
CA MET A 27 -43.88 0.76 16.12
C MET A 27 -45.15 0.93 15.26
N ARG A 28 -45.05 1.64 14.12
CA ARG A 28 -46.20 1.84 13.23
C ARG A 28 -46.64 0.54 12.59
N VAL A 29 -45.70 -0.26 12.11
CA VAL A 29 -45.97 -1.58 11.52
C VAL A 29 -46.55 -2.53 12.55
N GLY A 30 -46.01 -2.54 13.78
CA GLY A 30 -46.51 -3.35 14.88
C GLY A 30 -47.95 -3.00 15.30
N LYS A 31 -48.31 -1.70 15.32
CA LYS A 31 -49.66 -1.26 15.66
C LYS A 31 -50.67 -1.46 14.53
N ALA A 32 -50.23 -1.38 13.28
CA ALA A 32 -51.10 -1.49 12.10
C ALA A 32 -51.64 -2.92 11.85
N ARG A 33 -51.15 -3.94 12.58
CA ARG A 33 -51.55 -5.36 12.43
C ARG A 33 -51.56 -5.82 10.97
N LEU A 34 -50.57 -5.39 10.21
CA LEU A 34 -50.45 -5.72 8.79
C LEU A 34 -50.32 -7.23 8.59
N SER A 35 -50.96 -7.74 7.54
CA SER A 35 -50.83 -9.13 7.08
C SER A 35 -50.18 -9.10 5.70
N LEU A 36 -49.08 -9.85 5.53
CA LEU A 36 -48.43 -10.05 4.24
C LEU A 36 -48.57 -11.55 3.91
N PHE A 37 -49.04 -11.89 2.71
CA PHE A 37 -49.13 -13.28 2.24
C PHE A 37 -49.79 -14.27 3.23
N ASN A 38 -50.93 -13.89 3.82
CA ASN A 38 -51.65 -14.69 4.82
C ASN A 38 -50.89 -15.00 6.13
N LEU A 39 -49.79 -14.32 6.42
CA LEU A 39 -49.07 -14.48 7.68
C LEU A 39 -49.82 -13.85 8.85
N ARG A 40 -49.71 -14.47 10.03
CA ARG A 40 -50.28 -13.89 11.26
C ARG A 40 -49.63 -12.53 11.51
N PRO A 41 -50.38 -11.47 11.90
CA PRO A 41 -49.87 -10.11 12.02
C PRO A 41 -48.59 -9.93 12.83
N ARG A 42 -48.37 -10.78 13.85
CA ARG A 42 -47.12 -10.80 14.64
C ARG A 42 -45.91 -11.21 13.80
N GLN A 43 -46.05 -12.24 12.96
CA GLN A 43 -44.97 -12.73 12.09
C GLN A 43 -44.66 -11.72 10.98
N THR A 44 -45.70 -11.11 10.41
CA THR A 44 -45.55 -10.02 9.43
C THR A 44 -44.77 -8.84 10.00
N ALA A 45 -45.11 -8.41 11.22
CA ALA A 45 -44.40 -7.31 11.88
C ALA A 45 -42.92 -7.64 12.12
N THR A 46 -42.60 -8.87 12.55
CA THR A 46 -41.21 -9.32 12.71
C THR A 46 -40.45 -9.30 11.37
N LEU A 47 -41.05 -9.83 10.30
CA LEU A 47 -40.42 -9.87 8.98
C LEU A 47 -40.14 -8.45 8.46
N ILE A 48 -41.11 -7.55 8.56
CA ILE A 48 -40.97 -6.16 8.13
C ILE A 48 -39.90 -5.46 8.98
N SER A 49 -39.81 -5.75 10.28
CA SER A 49 -38.76 -5.18 11.14
C SER A 49 -37.36 -5.61 10.71
N ILE A 50 -37.15 -6.89 10.40
CA ILE A 50 -35.87 -7.41 9.89
C ILE A 50 -35.54 -6.77 8.54
N LEU A 51 -36.51 -6.69 7.62
CA LEU A 51 -36.30 -6.05 6.32
C LEU A 51 -35.98 -4.55 6.45
N THR A 52 -36.69 -3.84 7.32
CA THR A 52 -36.44 -2.42 7.58
C THR A 52 -35.05 -2.21 8.18
N GLY A 53 -34.66 -3.04 9.17
CA GLY A 53 -33.32 -3.02 9.75
C GLY A 53 -32.23 -3.34 8.72
N GLY A 54 -32.47 -4.31 7.83
CA GLY A 54 -31.58 -4.64 6.73
C GLY A 54 -31.39 -3.47 5.77
N ILE A 55 -32.49 -2.87 5.28
CA ILE A 55 -32.45 -1.69 4.39
C ILE A 55 -31.69 -0.53 5.05
N ILE A 56 -31.96 -0.29 6.33
CA ILE A 56 -31.29 0.75 7.11
C ILE A 56 -29.77 0.50 7.17
N SER A 57 -29.35 -0.71 7.56
CA SER A 57 -27.94 -1.06 7.68
C SER A 57 -27.22 -1.00 6.35
N THR A 58 -27.82 -1.54 5.28
CA THR A 58 -27.28 -1.46 3.92
C THR A 58 -27.19 -0.02 3.44
N SER A 59 -28.20 0.82 3.72
CA SER A 59 -28.17 2.24 3.34
C SER A 59 -27.06 3.00 4.07
N THR A 60 -26.86 2.70 5.36
CA THR A 60 -25.78 3.31 6.15
C THR A 60 -24.43 2.96 5.55
N LEU A 61 -24.20 1.67 5.30
CA LEU A 61 -22.94 1.19 4.73
C LEU A 61 -22.71 1.74 3.32
N ALA A 62 -23.76 1.81 2.50
CA ALA A 62 -23.70 2.39 1.16
C ALA A 62 -23.29 3.87 1.20
N ILE A 63 -23.86 4.67 2.13
CA ILE A 63 -23.48 6.08 2.30
C ILE A 63 -22.02 6.18 2.75
N LEU A 64 -21.57 5.34 3.69
CA LEU A 64 -20.18 5.34 4.14
C LEU A 64 -19.21 5.02 3.00
N PHE A 65 -19.49 4.00 2.19
CA PHE A 65 -18.66 3.67 1.02
C PHE A 65 -18.67 4.73 -0.08
N LEU A 66 -19.74 5.54 -0.20
CA LEU A 66 -19.79 6.65 -1.15
C LEU A 66 -18.95 7.85 -0.72
N ILE A 67 -18.75 8.03 0.59
CA ILE A 67 -18.05 9.19 1.15
C ILE A 67 -16.58 8.87 1.45
N ASP A 68 -16.26 7.61 1.78
CA ASP A 68 -14.94 7.20 2.25
C ASP A 68 -14.28 6.19 1.29
N ASP A 69 -13.40 6.71 0.43
CA ASP A 69 -12.60 5.90 -0.49
C ASP A 69 -11.68 4.91 0.25
N GLN A 70 -11.15 5.29 1.43
CA GLN A 70 -10.27 4.44 2.20
C GLN A 70 -11.01 3.23 2.78
N LEU A 71 -12.27 3.42 3.17
CA LEU A 71 -13.16 2.33 3.60
C LEU A 71 -13.46 1.36 2.43
N ARG A 72 -13.69 1.89 1.22
CA ARG A 72 -13.93 1.07 0.02
C ARG A 72 -12.69 0.24 -0.32
N THR A 73 -11.54 0.89 -0.47
CA THR A 73 -10.27 0.22 -0.75
C THR A 73 -9.92 -0.80 0.35
N GLY A 74 -10.12 -0.46 1.62
CA GLY A 74 -9.88 -1.38 2.74
C GLY A 74 -10.83 -2.59 2.80
N VAL A 75 -12.05 -2.50 2.27
CA VAL A 75 -13.00 -3.63 2.25
C VAL A 75 -12.87 -4.48 0.98
N PHE A 76 -12.56 -3.88 -0.16
CA PHE A 76 -12.59 -4.56 -1.45
C PHE A 76 -11.21 -4.89 -2.04
N GLU A 77 -10.15 -4.16 -1.68
CA GLU A 77 -8.83 -4.23 -2.34
C GLU A 77 -7.71 -4.64 -1.35
N LEU A 78 -8.06 -4.95 -0.09
CA LEU A 78 -7.07 -5.20 0.97
C LEU A 78 -6.13 -6.38 0.67
N GLU A 79 -6.62 -7.42 0.00
CA GLU A 79 -5.78 -8.56 -0.39
C GLU A 79 -4.73 -8.13 -1.43
N GLU A 80 -5.16 -7.41 -2.47
CA GLU A 80 -4.26 -6.88 -3.51
C GLU A 80 -3.20 -5.94 -2.92
N ILE A 81 -3.60 -5.02 -2.03
CA ILE A 81 -2.66 -4.11 -1.35
C ILE A 81 -1.64 -4.87 -0.51
N GLN A 82 -2.06 -5.95 0.17
CA GLN A 82 -1.14 -6.77 0.96
C GLN A 82 -0.16 -7.53 0.06
N THR A 83 -0.62 -8.06 -1.08
CA THR A 83 0.24 -8.70 -2.06
C THR A 83 1.23 -7.70 -2.66
N GLU A 84 0.78 -6.51 -3.07
CA GLU A 84 1.66 -5.46 -3.60
C GLU A 84 2.69 -5.02 -2.57
N LEU A 85 2.30 -4.92 -1.29
CA LEU A 85 3.23 -4.62 -0.19
C LEU A 85 4.28 -5.73 -0.01
N GLU A 86 3.89 -7.00 -0.14
CA GLU A 86 4.82 -8.13 -0.05
C GLU A 86 5.79 -8.12 -1.23
N THR A 87 5.30 -7.95 -2.46
CA THR A 87 6.13 -7.83 -3.66
C THR A 87 7.09 -6.64 -3.55
N ALA A 88 6.60 -5.46 -3.16
CA ALA A 88 7.43 -4.28 -3.00
C ALA A 88 8.54 -4.46 -1.95
N LYS A 89 8.30 -5.28 -0.91
CA LYS A 89 9.33 -5.63 0.07
C LYS A 89 10.40 -6.55 -0.52
N LEU A 90 10.00 -7.56 -1.29
CA LEU A 90 10.93 -8.46 -1.97
C LEU A 90 11.77 -7.70 -3.01
N ASP A 91 11.14 -6.83 -3.79
CA ASP A 91 11.83 -5.99 -4.78
C ASP A 91 12.84 -5.04 -4.11
N LEU A 92 12.47 -4.47 -2.96
CA LEU A 92 13.37 -3.62 -2.17
C LEU A 92 14.56 -4.40 -1.63
N GLU A 93 14.38 -5.65 -1.21
CA GLU A 93 15.45 -6.54 -0.77
C GLU A 93 16.38 -6.89 -1.94
N SER A 94 15.84 -7.32 -3.08
CA SER A 94 16.63 -7.60 -4.29
C SER A 94 17.42 -6.38 -4.76
N THR A 95 16.81 -5.18 -4.74
CA THR A 95 17.50 -3.94 -5.15
C THR A 95 18.65 -3.59 -4.20
N ARG A 96 18.53 -3.91 -2.90
CA ARG A 96 19.62 -3.72 -1.94
C ARG A 96 20.77 -4.69 -2.21
N ASP A 97 20.47 -5.95 -2.47
CA ASP A 97 21.47 -6.95 -2.80
C ASP A 97 22.23 -6.59 -4.10
N GLU A 98 21.51 -6.15 -5.13
CA GLU A 98 22.12 -5.66 -6.37
C GLU A 98 23.00 -4.43 -6.13
N LYS A 99 22.54 -3.49 -5.29
CA LYS A 99 23.33 -2.32 -4.93
C LYS A 99 24.63 -2.71 -4.22
N ASP A 100 24.55 -3.62 -3.25
CA ASP A 100 25.72 -4.08 -2.50
C ASP A 100 26.73 -4.76 -3.45
N GLN A 101 26.26 -5.55 -4.42
CA GLN A 101 27.12 -6.15 -5.44
C GLN A 101 27.78 -5.10 -6.35
N ILE A 102 27.02 -4.10 -6.80
CA ILE A 102 27.55 -3.00 -7.62
C ILE A 102 28.60 -2.20 -6.86
N GLU A 103 28.43 -2.01 -5.55
CA GLU A 103 29.39 -1.30 -4.71
C GLU A 103 30.71 -2.08 -4.59
N VAL A 104 30.65 -3.41 -4.45
CA VAL A 104 31.83 -4.29 -4.49
C VAL A 104 32.52 -4.23 -5.86
N ASP A 105 31.76 -4.32 -6.96
CA ASP A 105 32.32 -4.26 -8.31
C ASP A 105 32.97 -2.90 -8.60
N LEU A 106 32.39 -1.82 -8.08
CA LEU A 106 32.93 -0.47 -8.18
C LEU A 106 34.27 -0.35 -7.43
N GLU A 107 34.35 -0.88 -6.22
CA GLU A 107 35.61 -0.92 -5.45
C GLU A 107 36.71 -1.69 -6.21
N GLN A 108 36.36 -2.86 -6.76
CA GLN A 108 37.31 -3.66 -7.56
C GLN A 108 37.76 -2.91 -8.83
N ALA A 109 36.83 -2.26 -9.54
CA ALA A 109 37.15 -1.48 -10.74
C ALA A 109 38.09 -0.31 -10.40
N GLN A 110 37.86 0.38 -9.28
CA GLN A 110 38.74 1.45 -8.81
C GLN A 110 40.15 0.93 -8.45
N GLU A 111 40.25 -0.25 -7.85
CA GLU A 111 41.54 -0.88 -7.54
C GLU A 111 42.30 -1.31 -8.81
N GLN A 112 41.58 -1.86 -9.79
CA GLN A 112 42.13 -2.17 -11.11
C GLN A 112 42.61 -0.90 -11.83
N GLU A 113 41.83 0.18 -11.81
CA GLU A 113 42.21 1.46 -12.40
C GLU A 113 43.53 1.98 -11.79
N LYS A 114 43.64 1.99 -10.45
CA LYS A 114 44.87 2.36 -9.75
C LYS A 114 46.06 1.49 -10.17
N THR A 115 45.84 0.19 -10.35
CA THR A 115 46.88 -0.76 -10.78
C THR A 115 47.32 -0.49 -12.22
N VAL A 116 46.38 -0.25 -13.14
CA VAL A 116 46.67 0.09 -14.53
C VAL A 116 47.43 1.40 -14.61
N GLN A 117 47.02 2.43 -13.86
CA GLN A 117 47.74 3.71 -13.81
C GLN A 117 49.18 3.55 -13.30
N ARG A 118 49.43 2.72 -12.29
CA ARG A 118 50.79 2.40 -11.83
C ARG A 118 51.62 1.75 -12.93
N ARG A 119 51.08 0.69 -13.57
CA ARG A 119 51.77 0.01 -14.67
C ARG A 119 52.09 0.94 -15.84
N LEU A 120 51.18 1.88 -16.14
CA LEU A 120 51.37 2.84 -17.22
C LEU A 120 52.49 3.85 -16.90
N ARG A 121 52.61 4.27 -15.64
CA ARG A 121 53.77 5.06 -15.17
C ARG A 121 55.07 4.27 -15.26
N ASP A 122 55.09 3.05 -14.72
CA ASP A 122 56.30 2.21 -14.73
C ASP A 122 56.78 1.92 -16.18
N ALA A 123 55.83 1.67 -17.10
CA ALA A 123 56.12 1.49 -18.51
C ALA A 123 56.69 2.77 -19.15
N ASN A 124 56.11 3.94 -18.86
CA ASN A 124 56.65 5.22 -19.35
C ASN A 124 58.06 5.50 -18.80
N ASP A 125 58.30 5.25 -17.51
CA ASP A 125 59.60 5.45 -16.89
C ASP A 125 60.66 4.52 -17.49
N SER A 126 60.32 3.24 -17.70
CA SER A 126 61.21 2.29 -18.35
C SER A 126 61.51 2.65 -19.81
N LEU A 127 60.53 3.17 -20.55
CA LEU A 127 60.71 3.66 -21.92
C LEU A 127 61.67 4.85 -21.95
N ALA A 128 61.52 5.81 -21.02
CA ALA A 128 62.41 6.96 -20.90
C ALA A 128 63.86 6.54 -20.61
N ILE A 129 64.05 5.58 -19.69
CA ILE A 129 65.37 5.01 -19.40
C ILE A 129 65.96 4.31 -20.63
N ALA A 130 65.17 3.54 -21.38
CA ALA A 130 65.62 2.85 -22.57
C ALA A 130 66.06 3.83 -23.67
N LEU A 131 65.28 4.89 -23.91
CA LEU A 131 65.62 5.97 -24.85
C LEU A 131 66.93 6.67 -24.46
N GLN A 132 67.11 6.95 -23.17
CA GLN A 132 68.34 7.58 -22.67
C GLN A 132 69.56 6.68 -22.87
N ARG A 133 69.43 5.37 -22.63
CA ARG A 133 70.49 4.39 -22.90
C ARG A 133 70.86 4.38 -24.39
N GLN A 134 69.88 4.36 -25.28
CA GLN A 134 70.12 4.35 -26.72
C GLN A 134 70.92 5.58 -27.16
N GLN A 135 70.56 6.78 -26.68
CA GLN A 135 71.30 8.01 -26.97
C GLN A 135 72.75 7.99 -26.44
N THR A 136 72.99 7.40 -25.26
CA THR A 136 74.36 7.27 -24.73
C THR A 136 75.21 6.25 -25.48
N THR A 137 74.59 5.21 -26.06
CA THR A 137 75.30 4.21 -26.87
C THR A 137 75.59 4.72 -28.28
N GLU A 138 74.76 5.59 -28.84
CA GLU A 138 75.00 6.24 -30.15
C GLU A 138 76.01 7.41 -30.07
N ALA A 139 76.29 7.93 -28.87
CA ALA A 139 77.25 9.02 -28.64
C ALA A 139 78.67 8.54 -28.25
N GLN A 140 78.90 7.23 -28.19
CA GLN A 140 80.22 6.58 -28.00
C GLN A 140 80.75 6.04 -29.32
#